data_AF-A0A1W1BAU8-F1
#
_entry.id   AF-A0A1W1BAU8-F1
#
_cell.length_a   1.000
_cell.length_b   1.000
_cell.length_c   1.000
_cell.angle_alpha   90.00
_cell.angle_beta   90.00
_cell.angle_gamma   90.00
#
_symmetry.space_group_name_H-M   'P 1'
#
loop_
_entity.id
_entity.type
_entity.pdbx_description
1 polymer ?
#
loop_
_entity_poly.entity_id
_entity_poly.type
_entity_poly.pdbx_seq_one_letter_code
_entity_poly.pdbx_strand_id
1 'polypeptide(L)'
;MFDFLDSDWFNITLEIIFLILILFDIRKYMQTKKQEYLLNIILTIGFAIWALWPYYNSYIKWSKEEKKALLSTCQTEKNATLCQCMDDAIFKNYTYDEYKNLDKNGSDFKEFLKDAKEECSDESWF
;
A
#
# COMPACT_ATOMS: atom_id res chain seq x y z
N MET A 1 -6.06 -9.04 6.56
CA MET A 1 -6.86 -8.43 7.67
C MET A 1 -6.69 -6.91 7.72
N PHE A 2 -6.56 -6.27 6.55
CA PHE A 2 -6.63 -4.83 6.40
C PHE A 2 -7.59 -4.48 5.26
N ASP A 3 -8.69 -5.22 5.14
CA ASP A 3 -9.71 -4.99 4.10
C ASP A 3 -10.28 -3.56 4.19
N PHE A 4 -10.16 -2.91 5.36
CA PHE A 4 -10.49 -1.50 5.51
C PHE A 4 -9.45 -0.56 4.88
N LEU A 5 -8.16 -0.91 4.82
CA LEU A 5 -7.13 -0.10 4.16
C LEU A 5 -7.28 -0.17 2.62
N ASP A 6 -7.74 -1.31 2.11
CA ASP A 6 -8.12 -1.50 0.70
C ASP A 6 -9.55 -1.02 0.40
N SER A 7 -10.27 -0.53 1.42
CA SER A 7 -11.56 0.13 1.23
C SER A 7 -11.34 1.47 0.55
N ASP A 8 -12.06 1.69 -0.54
CA ASP A 8 -12.16 3.00 -1.20
C ASP A 8 -12.40 4.11 -0.15
N TRP A 9 -13.14 3.82 0.92
CA TRP A 9 -13.42 4.75 2.01
C TRP A 9 -12.17 5.20 2.77
N PHE A 10 -11.23 4.30 3.08
CA PHE A 10 -10.02 4.64 3.82
C PHE A 10 -9.11 5.53 2.99
N ASN A 11 -8.90 5.18 1.71
CA ASN A 11 -8.13 5.99 0.78
C ASN A 11 -8.75 7.38 0.61
N ILE A 12 -10.07 7.45 0.42
CA ILE A 12 -10.81 8.73 0.34
C ILE A 12 -10.65 9.54 1.64
N THR A 13 -10.74 8.89 2.80
CA THR A 13 -10.59 9.57 4.10
C THR A 13 -9.18 10.12 4.27
N LEU A 14 -8.16 9.34 3.90
CA LEU A 14 -6.75 9.72 4.00
C LEU A 14 -6.44 10.91 3.06
N GLU A 15 -6.96 10.88 1.84
CA GLU A 15 -6.87 12.00 0.88
C GLU A 15 -7.53 13.27 1.43
N ILE A 16 -8.72 13.17 2.03
CA ILE A 16 -9.41 14.30 2.66
C ILE A 16 -8.55 14.89 3.78
N ILE A 17 -7.96 14.06 4.64
CA ILE A 17 -7.08 14.52 5.72
C ILE A 17 -5.88 15.26 5.15
N PHE A 18 -5.22 14.75 4.12
CA PHE A 18 -4.10 15.43 3.47
C PHE A 18 -4.51 16.79 2.88
N LEU A 19 -5.66 16.86 2.20
CA LEU A 19 -6.17 18.13 1.69
C LEU A 19 -6.44 19.15 2.80
N ILE A 20 -6.98 18.71 3.93
CA ILE A 20 -7.22 19.59 5.08
C ILE A 20 -5.90 20.13 5.64
N LEU A 21 -4.88 19.29 5.82
CA LEU A 21 -3.57 19.70 6.31
C LEU A 21 -2.91 20.72 5.37
N ILE A 22 -2.90 20.43 4.07
CA ILE A 22 -2.35 21.32 3.05
C ILE A 22 -3.10 22.66 3.05
N LEU A 23 -4.44 22.65 3.09
CA LEU A 23 -5.24 23.87 3.14
C LEU A 23 -5.00 24.68 4.42
N PHE A 24 -4.83 24.01 5.55
CA PHE A 24 -4.49 24.65 6.82
C PHE A 24 -3.14 25.36 6.74
N ASP A 25 -2.11 24.69 6.25
CA ASP A 25 -0.77 25.25 6.12
C ASP A 25 -0.71 26.36 5.06
N ILE A 26 -1.44 26.24 3.95
CA ILE A 26 -1.58 27.33 2.96
C ILE A 26 -2.22 28.56 3.61
N ARG A 27 -3.31 28.38 4.37
CA ARG A 27 -3.97 29.49 5.07
C ARG A 27 -3.02 30.15 6.06
N LYS A 28 -2.28 29.36 6.84
CA LYS A 28 -1.30 29.88 7.81
C LYS A 28 -0.11 30.56 7.14
N TYR A 29 0.36 30.03 6.01
CA TYR A 29 1.39 30.66 5.19
C TYR A 29 0.92 32.03 4.67
N MET A 30 -0.30 32.12 4.18
CA MET A 30 -0.85 33.40 3.68
C MET A 30 -0.97 34.45 4.78
N GLN A 31 -1.27 34.04 6.02
CA GLN A 31 -1.37 34.94 7.17
C GLN A 31 0.00 35.37 7.71
N THR A 32 0.95 34.45 7.84
CA THR A 32 2.21 34.68 8.56
C THR A 32 3.42 34.88 7.66
N LYS A 33 3.35 34.44 6.40
CA LYS A 33 4.45 34.37 5.42
C LYS A 33 5.70 33.63 5.89
N LYS A 34 5.59 32.81 6.95
CA LYS A 34 6.69 31.99 7.47
C LYS A 34 7.00 30.83 6.53
N GLN A 35 8.28 30.61 6.23
CA GLN A 35 8.73 29.53 5.35
C GLN A 35 8.52 28.13 5.92
N GLU A 36 8.40 27.99 7.24
CA GLU A 36 8.09 26.73 7.93
C GLU A 36 6.83 26.06 7.37
N TYR A 37 5.78 26.84 7.08
CA TYR A 37 4.54 26.31 6.49
C TYR A 37 4.72 25.82 5.06
N LEU A 38 5.65 26.42 4.30
CA LEU A 38 5.94 25.98 2.94
C LEU A 38 6.71 24.65 2.94
N LEU A 39 7.62 24.49 3.91
CA LEU A 39 8.30 23.22 4.14
C LEU A 39 7.32 22.13 4.61
N ASN A 40 6.39 22.47 5.51
CA ASN A 40 5.34 21.54 5.93
C ASN A 40 4.49 21.06 4.75
N ILE A 41 4.05 21.95 3.86
CA ILE A 41 3.29 21.58 2.66
C ILE A 41 4.08 20.58 1.81
N ILE A 42 5.37 20.83 1.55
CA ILE A 42 6.21 19.93 0.76
C ILE A 42 6.34 18.57 1.44
N LEU A 43 6.57 18.56 2.75
CA LEU A 43 6.65 17.31 3.53
C LEU A 43 5.33 16.55 3.50
N THR A 44 4.19 17.22 3.65
CA THR A 44 2.87 16.60 3.60
C THR A 44 2.59 15.99 2.23
N ILE A 45 2.94 16.68 1.14
CA ILE A 45 2.81 16.13 -0.22
C ILE A 45 3.71 14.90 -0.40
N GLY A 46 4.97 14.99 0.01
CA GLY A 46 5.90 13.85 -0.08
C GLY A 46 5.43 12.64 0.71
N PHE A 47 4.94 12.86 1.93
CA PHE A 47 4.38 11.82 2.77
C PHE A 47 3.09 11.24 2.18
N ALA A 48 2.21 12.06 1.60
CA ALA A 48 1.00 11.59 0.94
C ALA A 48 1.33 10.67 -0.24
N ILE A 49 2.30 11.05 -1.09
CA ILE A 49 2.76 10.20 -2.20
C ILE A 49 3.32 8.88 -1.66
N TRP A 50 4.21 8.94 -0.66
CA TRP A 50 4.83 7.74 -0.08
C TRP A 50 3.80 6.79 0.55
N ALA A 51 2.86 7.32 1.33
CA ALA A 51 1.84 6.53 2.02
C ALA A 51 0.82 5.91 1.04
N LEU A 52 0.47 6.61 -0.04
CA LEU A 52 -0.51 6.15 -1.03
C LEU A 52 0.10 5.27 -2.14
N TRP A 53 1.44 5.27 -2.29
CA TRP A 53 2.14 4.49 -3.31
C TRP A 53 1.81 2.98 -3.34
N PRO A 54 1.85 2.23 -2.22
CA PRO A 54 1.53 0.80 -2.24
C PRO A 54 0.07 0.52 -2.63
N TYR A 55 -0.86 1.41 -2.25
CA TYR A 55 -2.27 1.32 -2.63
C TYR A 55 -2.48 1.63 -4.10
N TYR A 56 -1.76 2.63 -4.64
CA TYR A 56 -1.77 2.92 -6.06
C TYR A 56 -1.30 1.71 -6.88
N ASN A 57 -0.20 1.07 -6.47
CA ASN A 57 0.29 -0.14 -7.14
C ASN A 57 -0.75 -1.26 -7.10
N SER A 58 -1.28 -1.58 -5.92
CA SER A 58 -2.29 -2.63 -5.78
C SER A 58 -3.57 -2.30 -6.56
N TYR A 59 -4.09 -1.08 -6.50
CA TYR A 59 -5.41 -0.76 -7.05
C TYR A 59 -5.40 -0.45 -8.55
N ILE A 60 -4.37 0.23 -9.05
CA ILE A 60 -4.33 0.74 -10.43
C ILE A 60 -3.50 -0.15 -11.35
N LYS A 61 -2.42 -0.76 -10.87
CA LYS A 61 -1.51 -1.55 -11.72
C LYS A 61 -1.86 -3.03 -11.81
N TRP A 62 -2.85 -3.48 -11.05
CA TRP A 62 -3.39 -4.84 -11.12
C TRP A 62 -4.86 -4.79 -11.54
N SER A 63 -5.20 -5.50 -12.62
CA SER A 63 -6.60 -5.67 -13.00
C SER A 63 -7.31 -6.67 -12.07
N LYS A 64 -8.64 -6.55 -11.99
CA LYS A 64 -9.47 -7.46 -11.19
C LYS A 64 -9.33 -8.92 -11.63
N GLU A 65 -9.07 -9.15 -12.92
CA GLU A 65 -8.90 -10.49 -13.49
C GLU A 65 -7.55 -11.11 -13.10
N GLU A 66 -6.48 -10.33 -13.11
CA GLU A 66 -5.14 -10.76 -12.67
C GLU A 66 -5.10 -11.05 -11.17
N LYS A 67 -5.72 -10.19 -10.35
CA LYS A 67 -5.88 -10.45 -8.92
C LYS A 67 -6.64 -11.74 -8.66
N LYS A 68 -7.73 -11.97 -9.40
CA LYS A 68 -8.54 -13.18 -9.28
C LYS A 68 -7.77 -14.44 -9.70
N ALA A 69 -6.89 -14.35 -10.70
CA ALA A 69 -6.02 -15.44 -11.10
C ALA A 69 -5.00 -15.80 -10.01
N LEU A 70 -4.39 -14.81 -9.34
CA LEU A 70 -3.48 -15.06 -8.22
C LEU A 70 -4.20 -15.69 -7.02
N LEU A 71 -5.32 -15.07 -6.59
CA LEU A 71 -6.17 -15.57 -5.50
C LEU A 71 -6.66 -17.01 -5.71
N SER A 72 -6.87 -17.42 -6.96
CA SER A 72 -7.29 -18.78 -7.29
C SER A 72 -6.20 -19.84 -7.03
N THR A 73 -4.92 -19.44 -7.09
CA THR A 73 -3.78 -20.34 -6.81
C THR A 73 -3.80 -20.82 -5.37
N CYS A 74 -4.27 -19.96 -4.47
CA CYS A 74 -4.33 -20.21 -3.04
C CYS A 74 -5.60 -20.88 -2.52
N GLN A 75 -6.61 -21.10 -3.36
CA GLN A 75 -7.76 -21.92 -2.99
C GLN A 75 -7.36 -23.37 -2.64
N THR A 76 -6.15 -23.77 -3.03
CA THR A 76 -5.55 -25.08 -2.72
C THR A 76 -4.91 -25.15 -1.32
N GLU A 77 -4.64 -24.02 -0.66
CA GLU A 77 -4.00 -23.99 0.66
C GLU A 77 -5.02 -24.01 1.82
N LYS A 78 -4.67 -24.68 2.93
CA LYS A 78 -5.55 -24.90 4.08
C LYS A 78 -5.93 -23.62 4.86
N ASN A 79 -5.26 -22.50 4.63
CA ASN A 79 -5.40 -21.28 5.44
C ASN A 79 -5.65 -20.05 4.56
N ALA A 80 -6.92 -19.82 4.23
CA ALA A 80 -7.34 -18.76 3.30
C ALA A 80 -6.88 -17.36 3.71
N THR A 81 -6.87 -17.06 5.02
CA THR A 81 -6.47 -15.76 5.56
C THR A 81 -4.98 -15.46 5.36
N LEU A 82 -4.13 -16.48 5.53
CA LEU A 82 -2.69 -16.34 5.35
C LEU A 82 -2.36 -16.04 3.89
N CYS A 83 -2.98 -16.78 2.96
CA CYS A 83 -2.69 -16.51 1.56
C CYS A 83 -3.25 -15.15 1.10
N GLN A 84 -4.45 -14.74 1.54
CA GLN A 84 -4.94 -13.40 1.22
C GLN A 84 -3.94 -12.31 1.64
N CYS A 85 -3.33 -12.44 2.82
CA CYS A 85 -2.30 -11.50 3.28
C CYS A 85 -1.04 -11.53 2.40
N MET A 86 -0.58 -12.72 1.99
CA MET A 86 0.58 -12.86 1.11
C MET A 86 0.31 -12.30 -0.30
N ASP A 87 -0.88 -12.54 -0.85
CA ASP A 87 -1.32 -12.00 -2.13
C ASP A 87 -1.40 -10.47 -2.08
N ASP A 88 -1.95 -9.90 -1.00
CA ASP A 88 -2.00 -8.45 -0.80
C ASP A 88 -0.60 -7.83 -0.70
N ALA A 89 0.34 -8.50 -0.04
CA ALA A 89 1.73 -8.06 0.03
C ALA A 89 2.39 -8.04 -1.35
N ILE A 90 2.09 -9.05 -2.19
CA ILE A 90 2.55 -9.10 -3.59
C ILE A 90 1.95 -7.94 -4.39
N PHE A 91 0.64 -7.70 -4.28
CA PHE A 91 -0.04 -6.62 -5.02
C PHE A 91 0.46 -5.23 -4.64
N LYS A 92 0.87 -5.01 -3.38
CA LYS A 92 1.35 -3.72 -2.88
C LYS A 92 2.79 -3.42 -3.30
N ASN A 93 3.64 -4.45 -3.39
CA ASN A 93 5.07 -4.28 -3.66
C ASN A 93 5.46 -4.44 -5.14
N TYR A 94 4.72 -5.24 -5.90
CA TYR A 94 5.06 -5.52 -7.31
C TYR A 94 3.95 -5.08 -8.24
N THR A 95 4.32 -4.66 -9.44
CA THR A 95 3.38 -4.55 -10.56
C THR A 95 3.14 -5.91 -11.21
N TYR A 96 2.07 -6.06 -12.00
CA TYR A 96 1.80 -7.32 -12.69
C TYR A 96 2.97 -7.74 -13.62
N ASP A 97 3.54 -6.78 -14.36
CA ASP A 97 4.68 -7.04 -15.26
C ASP A 97 5.95 -7.42 -14.50
N GLU A 98 6.23 -6.76 -13.37
CA GLU A 98 7.36 -7.13 -12.50
C GLU A 98 7.14 -8.51 -11.88
N TYR A 99 5.94 -8.81 -11.39
CA TYR A 99 5.59 -10.11 -10.83
C TYR A 99 5.72 -11.24 -11.85
N LYS A 100 5.34 -10.99 -13.10
CA LYS A 100 5.44 -11.98 -14.17
C LYS A 100 6.89 -12.25 -14.59
N ASN A 101 7.74 -11.23 -14.54
CA ASN A 101 9.14 -11.30 -14.92
C ASN A 101 10.07 -11.63 -13.74
N LEU A 102 9.55 -11.68 -12.51
CA LEU A 102 10.28 -12.06 -11.32
C LEU A 102 10.79 -13.50 -11.41
N ASP A 103 12.05 -13.70 -11.03
CA ASP A 103 12.60 -15.03 -10.84
C ASP A 103 12.04 -15.64 -9.55
N LYS A 104 11.04 -16.51 -9.70
CA LYS A 104 10.39 -17.22 -8.58
C LYS A 104 11.35 -18.12 -7.80
N ASN A 105 12.52 -18.43 -8.34
CA ASN A 105 13.56 -19.21 -7.68
C ASN A 105 14.70 -18.34 -7.11
N GLY A 106 14.71 -17.04 -7.39
CA GLY A 106 15.71 -16.09 -6.92
C GLY A 106 15.75 -15.95 -5.40
N SER A 107 16.90 -15.54 -4.87
CA SER A 107 17.08 -15.25 -3.43
C SER A 107 16.09 -14.19 -2.95
N ASP A 108 15.92 -13.13 -3.73
CA ASP A 108 15.23 -11.92 -3.32
C ASP A 108 13.72 -12.15 -3.18
N PHE A 109 13.12 -12.91 -4.10
CA PHE A 109 11.71 -13.26 -4.02
C PHE A 109 11.44 -14.28 -2.90
N LYS A 110 12.37 -15.18 -2.60
CA LYS A 110 12.26 -16.11 -1.48
C LYS A 110 12.39 -15.40 -0.13
N GLU A 111 13.26 -14.42 -0.03
CA GLU A 111 13.39 -13.55 1.13
C GLU A 111 12.12 -12.74 1.34
N PHE A 112 11.62 -12.09 0.28
CA PHE A 112 10.32 -11.41 0.32
C PHE A 112 9.17 -12.32 0.77
N LEU A 113 9.05 -13.53 0.22
CA LEU A 113 8.02 -14.48 0.63
C LEU A 113 8.16 -14.93 2.08
N LYS A 114 9.39 -15.00 2.59
CA LYS A 114 9.65 -15.36 3.98
C LYS A 114 9.27 -14.20 4.90
N ASP A 115 9.68 -12.98 4.59
CA ASP A 115 9.37 -11.78 5.36
C ASP A 115 7.86 -11.53 5.36
N ALA A 116 7.21 -11.58 4.18
CA ALA A 116 5.77 -11.46 4.07
C ALA A 116 5.04 -12.57 4.83
N LYS A 117 5.57 -13.79 4.84
CA LYS A 117 4.99 -14.88 5.63
C LYS A 117 5.17 -14.63 7.12
N GLU A 118 6.30 -14.15 7.60
CA GLU A 118 6.52 -13.78 8.99
C GLU A 118 5.57 -12.66 9.41
N GLU A 119 5.47 -11.57 8.62
CA GLU A 119 4.50 -10.48 8.85
C GLU A 119 3.03 -10.96 8.84
N CYS A 120 2.69 -11.91 7.98
CA CYS A 120 1.34 -12.45 7.87
C CYS A 120 1.03 -13.59 8.86
N SER A 121 2.03 -14.19 9.50
CA SER A 121 1.87 -15.30 10.45
C SER A 121 2.15 -14.93 11.90
N ASP A 122 2.87 -13.83 12.14
CA ASP A 122 2.93 -13.22 13.45
C ASP A 122 1.56 -12.61 13.78
N GLU A 123 0.81 -13.30 14.65
CA GLU A 123 -0.29 -12.72 15.44
C GLU A 123 0.22 -11.66 16.46
N SER A 124 1.40 -11.07 16.21
CA SER A 124 2.20 -10.32 17.18
C SER A 124 2.40 -8.88 16.73
N TRP A 125 1.30 -8.14 16.60
CA TRP A 125 1.14 -6.81 17.24
C TRP A 125 -0.32 -6.32 17.15
N PHE A 126 -1.33 -7.14 17.47
CA PHE A 126 -2.60 -6.74 18.10
C PHE A 126 -3.47 -7.96 18.42
#